data_AF-A0A9E2MKW0-F1
#
_entry.id   AF-A0A9E2MKW0-F1
#
_cell.length_a   1.000
_cell.length_b   1.000
_cell.length_c   1.000
_cell.angle_alpha   90.00
_cell.angle_beta   90.00
_cell.angle_gamma   90.00
#
_symmetry.space_group_name_H-M   'P 1'
#
loop_
_entity.id
_entity.type
_entity.pdbx_description
1 polymer ?
#
loop_
_entity_poly.entity_id
_entity_poly.type
_entity_poly.pdbx_seq_one_letter_code
_entity_poly.pdbx_strand_id
1 'polypeptide(L)'
;MKKSTLSLPAQQLITKYLNISVGQHTIATPYFNNKKMKVRGGLRVNIGKGDPQEIEDEIILMALRKKTDLSLLSKKEVITFVTNLNIGIECSGFVYHVMNEEMKAHKRPPLKKTMHYPIKNPIRRLIASFRPAENTNVATLNHDKNTKEIALKNVQAGDLILLMHTGKNHDLNHVLLIESVEYHKNIPKKIYYVHSLQWSTDGIHHGVRRGTIDIKNIKDPLEKQDWTEREKTTSPDNETLWRVETAKSVKIGRLNK
;
A
#
# COMPACT_ATOMS: atom_id res chain seq x y z
N MET A 1 -24.62 14.11 -3.73
CA MET A 1 -23.43 13.81 -2.89
C MET A 1 -22.20 14.12 -3.71
N LYS A 2 -21.16 14.71 -3.10
CA LYS A 2 -19.89 14.98 -3.80
C LYS A 2 -18.93 13.84 -3.50
N LYS A 3 -18.12 13.41 -4.49
CA LYS A 3 -17.09 12.38 -4.32
C LYS A 3 -15.75 12.91 -4.81
N SER A 4 -14.71 12.76 -3.99
CA SER A 4 -13.31 12.90 -4.41
C SER A 4 -12.80 11.52 -4.74
N THR A 5 -12.07 11.36 -5.84
CA THR A 5 -11.47 10.08 -6.25
C THR A 5 -10.10 10.33 -6.86
N LEU A 6 -9.21 9.34 -6.77
CA LEU A 6 -7.93 9.35 -7.49
C LEU A 6 -8.15 9.51 -9.00
N SER A 7 -7.13 9.92 -9.73
CA SER A 7 -7.17 9.96 -11.20
C SER A 7 -7.43 8.56 -11.80
N LEU A 8 -7.96 8.53 -13.03
CA LEU A 8 -8.23 7.28 -13.73
C LEU A 8 -6.97 6.39 -13.88
N PRO A 9 -5.78 6.91 -14.25
CA PRO A 9 -4.56 6.10 -14.31
C PRO A 9 -4.18 5.47 -12.96
N ALA A 10 -4.33 6.21 -11.85
CA ALA A 10 -4.05 5.67 -10.52
C ALA A 10 -5.05 4.58 -10.11
N GLN A 11 -6.35 4.76 -10.43
CA GLN A 11 -7.38 3.74 -10.21
C GLN A 11 -7.15 2.47 -11.05
N GLN A 12 -6.70 2.63 -12.29
CA GLN A 12 -6.32 1.51 -13.16
C GLN A 12 -5.13 0.76 -12.59
N LEU A 13 -4.12 1.46 -12.06
CA LEU A 13 -2.97 0.83 -11.42
C LEU A 13 -3.37 0.07 -10.14
N ILE A 14 -4.25 0.63 -9.30
CA ILE A 14 -4.84 -0.09 -8.16
C ILE A 14 -5.54 -1.37 -8.63
N THR A 15 -6.34 -1.27 -9.70
CA THR A 15 -7.05 -2.41 -10.28
C THR A 15 -6.10 -3.50 -10.76
N LYS A 16 -4.97 -3.13 -11.38
CA LYS A 16 -3.92 -4.08 -11.77
C LYS A 16 -3.33 -4.81 -10.56
N TYR A 17 -3.00 -4.10 -9.49
CA TYR A 17 -2.51 -4.74 -8.26
C TYR A 17 -3.53 -5.68 -7.61
N LEU A 18 -4.83 -5.37 -7.70
CA LEU A 18 -5.91 -6.24 -7.22
C LEU A 18 -6.14 -7.46 -8.14
N ASN A 19 -5.63 -7.43 -9.37
CA ASN A 19 -5.96 -8.38 -10.43
C ASN A 19 -4.75 -8.66 -11.33
N ILE A 20 -3.63 -9.12 -10.76
CA ILE A 20 -2.50 -9.56 -11.58
C ILE A 20 -2.85 -10.87 -12.29
N SER A 21 -2.35 -11.03 -13.51
CA SER A 21 -2.59 -12.20 -14.36
C SER A 21 -1.46 -13.22 -14.21
N VAL A 22 -1.80 -14.45 -13.82
CA VAL A 22 -0.83 -15.53 -13.65
C VAL A 22 -1.40 -16.80 -14.29
N GLY A 23 -0.86 -17.16 -15.46
CA GLY A 23 -1.44 -18.22 -16.29
C GLY A 23 -2.86 -17.84 -16.73
N GLN A 24 -3.83 -18.70 -16.43
CA GLN A 24 -5.25 -18.46 -16.71
C GLN A 24 -6.01 -17.78 -15.55
N HIS A 25 -5.34 -17.50 -14.43
CA HIS A 25 -5.98 -17.00 -13.22
C HIS A 25 -5.66 -15.53 -12.99
N THR A 26 -6.63 -14.84 -12.40
CA THR A 26 -6.46 -13.50 -11.84
C THR A 26 -6.45 -13.58 -10.32
N ILE A 27 -5.41 -13.01 -9.71
CA ILE A 27 -5.24 -12.98 -8.25
C ILE A 27 -4.88 -11.57 -7.77
N ALA A 28 -5.15 -11.27 -6.50
CA ALA A 28 -4.60 -10.07 -5.88
C ALA A 28 -3.09 -10.24 -5.68
N THR A 29 -2.33 -9.15 -5.84
CA THR A 29 -0.89 -9.16 -5.62
C THR A 29 -0.58 -9.52 -4.16
N PRO A 30 0.18 -10.59 -3.88
CA PRO A 30 0.50 -10.98 -2.52
C PRO A 30 1.29 -9.93 -1.76
N TYR A 31 1.06 -9.86 -0.45
CA TYR A 31 1.88 -9.03 0.43
C TYR A 31 3.25 -9.67 0.59
N PHE A 32 4.31 -8.93 0.30
CA PHE A 32 5.67 -9.38 0.56
C PHE A 32 6.52 -8.25 1.13
N ASN A 33 7.17 -8.51 2.27
CA ASN A 33 8.04 -7.56 2.94
C ASN A 33 9.42 -8.17 3.20
N ASN A 34 10.46 -7.54 2.65
CA ASN A 34 11.85 -7.98 2.72
C ASN A 34 12.52 -7.78 4.10
N LYS A 35 11.81 -7.30 5.13
CA LYS A 35 12.35 -7.19 6.50
C LYS A 35 12.89 -8.52 7.05
N LYS A 36 12.23 -9.64 6.72
CA LYS A 36 12.64 -10.98 7.18
C LYS A 36 13.81 -11.55 6.37
N MET A 37 13.73 -11.47 5.04
CA MET A 37 14.74 -12.03 4.13
C MET A 37 16.02 -11.20 4.06
N LYS A 38 15.93 -9.89 4.33
CA LYS A 38 17.07 -8.94 4.36
C LYS A 38 17.89 -8.90 3.07
N VAL A 39 17.26 -9.19 1.92
CA VAL A 39 17.91 -9.13 0.61
C VAL A 39 18.34 -7.69 0.33
N ARG A 40 19.63 -7.48 0.03
CA ARG A 40 20.18 -6.16 -0.31
C ARG A 40 20.44 -6.10 -1.81
N GLY A 41 20.07 -4.98 -2.43
CA GLY A 41 20.37 -4.74 -3.85
C GLY A 41 19.54 -5.55 -4.86
N GLY A 42 18.67 -6.47 -4.42
CA GLY A 42 17.85 -7.31 -5.29
C GLY A 42 16.91 -6.54 -6.21
N LEU A 43 16.33 -7.25 -7.19
CA LEU A 43 15.28 -6.73 -8.06
C LEU A 43 14.10 -6.23 -7.23
N ARG A 44 13.36 -5.24 -7.73
CA ARG A 44 12.24 -4.62 -7.02
C ARG A 44 11.21 -5.62 -6.54
N VAL A 45 10.81 -6.54 -7.41
CA VAL A 45 9.90 -7.66 -7.13
C VAL A 45 10.37 -8.50 -5.94
N ASN A 46 11.68 -8.77 -5.87
CA ASN A 46 12.33 -9.59 -4.84
C ASN A 46 12.56 -8.84 -3.52
N ILE A 47 12.13 -7.58 -3.42
CA ILE A 47 12.17 -6.80 -2.18
C ILE A 47 10.83 -6.14 -1.83
N GLY A 48 9.74 -6.53 -2.49
CA GLY A 48 8.39 -6.02 -2.22
C GLY A 48 8.12 -4.64 -2.83
N LYS A 49 8.78 -4.30 -3.95
CA LYS A 49 8.76 -2.97 -4.59
C LYS A 49 8.43 -3.01 -6.07
N GLY A 50 8.05 -4.17 -6.60
CA GLY A 50 7.71 -4.33 -8.02
C GLY A 50 6.43 -3.59 -8.40
N ASP A 51 6.39 -3.07 -9.62
CA ASP A 51 5.11 -2.74 -10.27
C ASP A 51 4.37 -4.02 -10.73
N PRO A 52 3.07 -3.96 -11.11
CA PRO A 52 2.33 -5.15 -11.48
C PRO A 52 2.95 -5.92 -12.66
N GLN A 53 3.50 -5.22 -13.66
CA GLN A 53 4.11 -5.87 -14.82
C GLN A 53 5.41 -6.58 -14.42
N GLU A 54 6.27 -5.90 -13.66
CA GLU A 54 7.50 -6.51 -13.13
C GLU A 54 7.16 -7.78 -12.32
N ILE A 55 6.10 -7.75 -11.53
CA ILE A 55 5.62 -8.89 -10.72
C ILE A 55 5.16 -10.05 -11.61
N GLU A 56 4.32 -9.78 -12.62
CA GLU A 56 3.83 -10.80 -13.56
C GLU A 56 4.99 -11.43 -14.35
N ASP A 57 5.91 -10.62 -14.87
CA ASP A 57 7.07 -11.08 -15.62
C ASP A 57 7.99 -11.98 -14.78
N GLU A 58 8.26 -11.62 -13.52
CA GLU A 58 9.08 -12.43 -12.62
C GLU A 58 8.39 -13.76 -12.28
N ILE A 59 7.07 -13.77 -12.10
CA ILE A 59 6.32 -15.01 -11.85
C ILE A 59 6.44 -15.96 -13.04
N ILE A 60 6.27 -15.45 -14.27
CA ILE A 60 6.42 -16.23 -15.51
C ILE A 60 7.84 -16.78 -15.62
N LEU A 61 8.86 -15.94 -15.38
CA LEU A 61 10.26 -16.37 -15.42
C LEU A 61 10.56 -17.46 -14.38
N MET A 62 10.01 -17.33 -13.17
CA MET A 62 10.17 -18.34 -12.12
C MET A 62 9.45 -19.64 -12.44
N ALA A 63 8.27 -19.58 -13.08
CA ALA A 63 7.55 -20.75 -13.55
C ALA A 63 8.35 -21.51 -14.61
N LEU A 64 8.90 -20.81 -15.61
CA LEU A 64 9.78 -21.39 -16.62
C LEU A 64 11.02 -22.04 -15.97
N ARG A 65 11.68 -21.34 -15.06
CA ARG A 65 12.86 -21.86 -14.34
C ARG A 65 12.54 -23.11 -13.51
N LYS A 66 11.36 -23.17 -12.90
CA LYS A 66 10.88 -24.31 -12.10
C LYS A 66 10.20 -25.39 -12.94
N LYS A 67 10.11 -25.23 -14.27
CA LYS A 67 9.37 -26.12 -15.18
C LYS A 67 7.92 -26.34 -14.72
N THR A 68 7.29 -25.28 -14.22
CA THR A 68 5.90 -25.28 -13.75
C THR A 68 5.01 -24.70 -14.85
N ASP A 69 4.03 -25.46 -15.30
CA ASP A 69 3.01 -24.96 -16.22
C ASP A 69 1.88 -24.27 -15.43
N LEU A 70 1.88 -22.94 -15.44
CA LEU A 70 0.88 -22.12 -14.73
C LEU A 70 -0.54 -22.33 -15.25
N SER A 71 -0.72 -22.83 -16.48
CA SER A 71 -2.05 -23.09 -17.04
C SER A 71 -2.72 -24.30 -16.40
N LEU A 72 -1.95 -25.25 -15.88
CA LEU A 72 -2.45 -26.48 -15.25
C LEU A 72 -2.77 -26.31 -13.77
N LEU A 73 -2.31 -25.22 -13.15
CA LEU A 73 -2.52 -24.97 -11.74
C LEU A 73 -3.96 -24.46 -11.48
N SER A 74 -4.55 -24.89 -10.39
CA SER A 74 -5.75 -24.24 -9.82
C SER A 74 -5.41 -22.86 -9.26
N LYS A 75 -6.42 -22.02 -9.04
CA LYS A 75 -6.23 -20.68 -8.44
C LYS A 75 -5.51 -20.75 -7.08
N LYS A 76 -5.82 -21.75 -6.26
CA LYS A 76 -5.18 -21.94 -4.95
C LYS A 76 -3.70 -22.32 -5.09
N GLU A 77 -3.37 -23.18 -6.05
CA GLU A 77 -1.98 -23.57 -6.34
C GLU A 77 -1.18 -22.41 -6.92
N VAL A 78 -1.78 -21.58 -7.79
CA VAL A 78 -1.15 -20.35 -8.29
C VAL A 78 -0.83 -19.41 -7.13
N ILE A 79 -1.78 -19.14 -6.24
CA ILE A 79 -1.54 -18.27 -5.07
C ILE A 79 -0.43 -18.85 -4.19
N THR A 80 -0.47 -20.16 -3.94
CA THR A 80 0.56 -20.85 -3.15
C THR A 80 1.94 -20.74 -3.82
N PHE A 81 2.01 -20.92 -5.15
CA PHE A 81 3.22 -20.81 -5.93
C PHE A 81 3.83 -19.41 -5.81
N VAL A 82 3.05 -18.35 -6.06
CA VAL A 82 3.53 -16.96 -5.99
C VAL A 82 3.95 -16.58 -4.58
N THR A 83 3.17 -16.94 -3.56
CA THR A 83 3.49 -16.67 -2.16
C THR A 83 4.79 -17.37 -1.73
N ASN A 84 5.01 -18.62 -2.15
CA ASN A 84 6.24 -19.37 -1.86
C ASN A 84 7.48 -18.81 -2.57
N LEU A 85 7.30 -18.09 -3.68
CA LEU A 85 8.38 -17.39 -4.37
C LEU A 85 8.81 -16.11 -3.64
N ASN A 86 8.09 -15.67 -2.61
CA ASN A 86 8.31 -14.37 -1.96
C ASN A 86 8.24 -13.20 -2.96
N ILE A 87 7.36 -13.31 -3.96
CA ILE A 87 7.09 -12.23 -4.93
C ILE A 87 5.82 -11.51 -4.49
N GLY A 88 5.88 -10.18 -4.45
CA GLY A 88 4.71 -9.38 -4.08
C GLY A 88 5.05 -7.92 -3.86
N ILE A 89 4.17 -7.23 -3.14
CA ILE A 89 4.28 -5.79 -2.89
C ILE A 89 4.06 -5.48 -1.41
N GLU A 90 4.94 -4.68 -0.80
CA GLU A 90 4.68 -4.15 0.54
C GLU A 90 3.87 -2.85 0.49
N CYS A 91 3.28 -2.46 1.63
CA CYS A 91 2.39 -1.30 1.73
C CYS A 91 2.98 -0.01 1.15
N SER A 92 4.23 0.32 1.48
CA SER A 92 4.85 1.56 1.00
C SER A 92 5.32 1.49 -0.46
N GLY A 93 5.66 0.30 -0.97
CA GLY A 93 5.94 0.10 -2.40
C GLY A 93 4.69 0.30 -3.25
N PHE A 94 3.58 -0.29 -2.81
CA PHE A 94 2.27 -0.11 -3.42
C PHE A 94 1.87 1.38 -3.46
N VAL A 95 1.92 2.07 -2.32
CA VAL A 95 1.60 3.51 -2.23
C VAL A 95 2.50 4.35 -3.14
N TYR A 96 3.81 4.06 -3.19
CA TYR A 96 4.73 4.79 -4.05
C TYR A 96 4.30 4.71 -5.53
N HIS A 97 4.00 3.52 -6.04
CA HIS A 97 3.63 3.35 -7.45
C HIS A 97 2.31 4.04 -7.79
N VAL A 98 1.27 3.86 -6.96
CA VAL A 98 -0.03 4.50 -7.18
C VAL A 98 0.07 6.03 -7.11
N MET A 99 0.75 6.57 -6.10
CA MET A 99 0.90 8.02 -5.96
C MET A 99 1.80 8.61 -7.06
N ASN A 100 2.75 7.86 -7.59
CA ASN A 100 3.55 8.31 -8.72
C ASN A 100 2.70 8.44 -10.00
N GLU A 101 1.77 7.53 -10.26
CA GLU A 101 0.80 7.68 -11.35
C GLU A 101 -0.16 8.85 -11.11
N GLU A 102 -0.61 9.03 -9.86
CA GLU A 102 -1.45 10.18 -9.50
C GLU A 102 -0.75 11.52 -9.76
N MET A 103 0.54 11.64 -9.41
CA MET A 103 1.34 12.83 -9.71
C MET A 103 1.44 13.09 -11.22
N LYS A 104 1.70 12.04 -12.01
CA LYS A 104 1.79 12.14 -13.48
C LYS A 104 0.47 12.61 -14.09
N ALA A 105 -0.66 12.04 -13.66
CA ALA A 105 -1.99 12.41 -14.14
C ALA A 105 -2.30 13.89 -13.90
N HIS A 106 -1.78 14.46 -12.80
CA HIS A 106 -1.90 15.87 -12.47
C HIS A 106 -0.77 16.75 -13.02
N LYS A 107 0.06 16.25 -13.94
CA LYS A 107 1.22 16.94 -14.52
C LYS A 107 2.19 17.48 -13.45
N ARG A 108 2.27 16.82 -12.30
CA ARG A 108 3.22 17.13 -11.24
C ARG A 108 4.51 16.34 -11.44
N PRO A 109 5.65 16.80 -10.89
CA PRO A 109 6.87 16.02 -10.92
C PRO A 109 6.65 14.63 -10.30
N PRO A 110 7.23 13.57 -10.87
CA PRO A 110 7.11 12.21 -10.33
C PRO A 110 7.75 12.13 -8.93
N LEU A 111 7.33 11.16 -8.12
CA LEU A 111 7.80 11.03 -6.72
C LEU A 111 9.32 10.95 -6.60
N LYS A 112 10.00 10.32 -7.56
CA LYS A 112 11.47 10.27 -7.59
C LYS A 112 12.16 11.64 -7.54
N LYS A 113 11.47 12.71 -7.97
CA LYS A 113 11.99 14.08 -7.98
C LYS A 113 11.56 14.91 -6.75
N THR A 114 10.49 14.52 -6.07
CA THR A 114 9.90 15.29 -4.96
C THR A 114 10.18 14.67 -3.59
N MET A 115 10.42 13.35 -3.54
CA MET A 115 10.67 12.64 -2.29
C MET A 115 12.03 13.00 -1.67
N HIS A 116 11.99 13.43 -0.42
CA HIS A 116 13.13 13.62 0.45
C HIS A 116 13.44 12.35 1.24
N TYR A 117 14.64 11.81 1.07
CA TYR A 117 15.11 10.69 1.86
C TYR A 117 15.95 11.21 3.04
N PRO A 118 15.57 10.94 4.30
CA PRO A 118 16.30 11.40 5.48
C PRO A 118 17.59 10.58 5.70
N ILE A 119 18.50 10.64 4.72
CA ILE A 119 19.75 9.90 4.67
C ILE A 119 20.90 10.89 4.86
N LYS A 120 21.65 10.75 5.97
CA LYS A 120 22.78 11.63 6.30
C LYS A 120 24.00 11.42 5.39
N ASN A 121 24.23 10.19 4.91
CA ASN A 121 25.39 9.86 4.08
C ASN A 121 25.18 10.31 2.62
N PRO A 122 26.06 11.13 2.03
CA PRO A 122 25.90 11.69 0.69
C PRO A 122 25.94 10.64 -0.44
N ILE A 123 26.81 9.62 -0.32
CA ILE A 123 26.87 8.52 -1.30
C ILE A 123 25.56 7.73 -1.28
N ARG A 124 25.06 7.43 -0.08
CA ARG A 124 23.80 6.71 0.09
C ARG A 124 22.61 7.54 -0.39
N ARG A 125 22.67 8.87 -0.27
CA ARG A 125 21.66 9.79 -0.81
C ARG A 125 21.64 9.75 -2.35
N LEU A 126 22.81 9.71 -2.99
CA LEU A 126 22.91 9.53 -4.44
C LEU A 126 22.31 8.19 -4.89
N ILE A 127 22.67 7.08 -4.24
CA ILE A 127 22.10 5.75 -4.56
C ILE A 127 20.58 5.75 -4.37
N ALA A 128 20.08 6.36 -3.30
CA ALA A 128 18.64 6.45 -3.03
C ALA A 128 17.88 7.20 -4.13
N SER A 129 18.51 8.19 -4.77
CA SER A 129 17.92 8.93 -5.89
C SER A 129 17.75 8.09 -7.16
N PHE A 130 18.61 7.08 -7.38
CA PHE A 130 18.49 6.15 -8.51
C PHE A 130 17.49 5.02 -8.26
N ARG A 131 17.20 4.71 -6.99
CA ARG A 131 16.31 3.61 -6.57
C ARG A 131 15.20 4.12 -5.63
N PRO A 132 14.36 5.05 -6.09
CA PRO A 132 13.44 5.80 -5.22
C PRO A 132 12.35 4.93 -4.62
N ALA A 133 11.79 3.97 -5.38
CA ALA A 133 10.77 3.05 -4.86
C ALA A 133 11.35 2.17 -3.75
N GLU A 134 12.57 1.66 -3.97
CA GLU A 134 13.27 0.77 -3.05
C GLU A 134 13.68 1.46 -1.74
N ASN A 135 13.95 2.76 -1.80
CA ASN A 135 14.30 3.56 -0.62
C ASN A 135 13.11 4.24 0.04
N THR A 136 11.91 4.16 -0.55
CA THR A 136 10.69 4.70 0.06
C THR A 136 10.10 3.68 1.01
N ASN A 137 10.08 3.99 2.30
CA ASN A 137 9.37 3.23 3.33
C ASN A 137 8.34 4.11 4.05
N VAL A 138 7.54 3.55 4.97
CA VAL A 138 6.53 4.31 5.72
C VAL A 138 7.14 5.49 6.48
N ALA A 139 8.33 5.34 7.08
CA ALA A 139 9.01 6.43 7.77
C ALA A 139 9.44 7.55 6.82
N THR A 140 9.80 7.21 5.57
CA THR A 140 10.09 8.17 4.50
C THR A 140 8.81 8.94 4.17
N LEU A 141 7.70 8.24 3.93
CA LEU A 141 6.40 8.87 3.69
C LEU A 141 5.95 9.73 4.87
N ASN A 142 6.22 9.33 6.10
CA ASN A 142 5.84 10.04 7.32
C ASN A 142 6.63 11.32 7.58
N HIS A 143 7.78 11.52 6.94
CA HIS A 143 8.66 12.66 7.18
C HIS A 143 7.99 13.98 6.75
N ASP A 144 8.10 15.05 7.54
CA ASP A 144 7.38 16.32 7.32
C ASP A 144 7.74 17.02 6.00
N LYS A 145 8.97 16.78 5.51
CA LYS A 145 9.40 17.21 4.16
C LYS A 145 8.66 16.52 3.02
N ASN A 146 8.10 15.33 3.24
CA ASN A 146 7.36 14.57 2.24
C ASN A 146 5.86 14.68 2.39
N THR A 147 5.38 14.77 3.63
CA THR A 147 3.95 14.72 3.93
C THR A 147 3.59 15.73 4.99
N LYS A 148 2.59 16.56 4.72
CA LYS A 148 1.95 17.43 5.70
C LYS A 148 0.74 16.77 6.33
N GLU A 149 0.54 16.96 7.62
CA GLU A 149 -0.63 16.45 8.32
C GLU A 149 -1.91 17.21 7.91
N ILE A 150 -3.02 16.49 7.82
CA ILE A 150 -4.33 16.99 7.41
C ILE A 150 -5.38 16.59 8.44
N ALA A 151 -6.21 17.54 8.87
CA ALA A 151 -7.36 17.25 9.73
C ALA A 151 -8.40 16.39 8.99
N LEU A 152 -9.09 15.49 9.70
CA LEU A 152 -10.11 14.59 9.13
C LEU A 152 -11.15 15.32 8.28
N LYS A 153 -11.60 16.51 8.68
CA LYS A 153 -12.54 17.36 7.92
C LYS A 153 -12.06 17.76 6.51
N ASN A 154 -10.75 17.74 6.27
CA ASN A 154 -10.09 18.17 5.04
C ASN A 154 -9.57 16.99 4.21
N VAL A 155 -9.87 15.75 4.62
CA VAL A 155 -9.42 14.53 3.95
C VAL A 155 -9.93 14.49 2.51
N GLN A 156 -9.12 13.99 1.58
CA GLN A 156 -9.47 13.81 0.18
C GLN A 156 -8.77 12.58 -0.42
N ALA A 157 -9.12 12.22 -1.65
CA ALA A 157 -8.41 11.17 -2.38
C ALA A 157 -6.93 11.52 -2.61
N GLY A 158 -6.04 10.54 -2.48
CA GLY A 158 -4.59 10.74 -2.53
C GLY A 158 -3.94 11.13 -1.20
N ASP A 159 -4.73 11.35 -0.14
CA ASP A 159 -4.19 11.41 1.21
C ASP A 159 -3.80 10.00 1.71
N LEU A 160 -2.87 9.96 2.65
CA LEU A 160 -2.31 8.75 3.26
C LEU A 160 -2.79 8.64 4.70
N ILE A 161 -3.11 7.43 5.16
CA ILE A 161 -3.25 7.11 6.59
C ILE A 161 -1.95 6.43 7.01
N LEU A 162 -1.17 7.09 7.85
CA LEU A 162 0.15 6.66 8.29
C LEU A 162 0.05 6.14 9.72
N LEU A 163 0.42 4.88 9.91
CA LEU A 163 0.41 4.21 11.21
C LEU A 163 1.86 3.94 11.61
N MET A 164 2.28 4.53 12.72
CA MET A 164 3.64 4.41 13.23
C MET A 164 3.66 3.59 14.51
N HIS A 165 4.63 2.66 14.60
CA HIS A 165 4.86 1.85 15.79
C HIS A 165 3.61 1.07 16.25
N THR A 166 3.02 0.30 15.33
CA THR A 166 1.84 -0.53 15.54
C THR A 166 2.20 -1.91 16.08
N GLY A 167 1.17 -2.65 16.52
CA GLY A 167 1.26 -4.04 16.93
C GLY A 167 1.86 -4.25 18.32
N LYS A 168 1.85 -5.51 18.79
CA LYS A 168 2.19 -5.87 20.19
C LYS A 168 3.55 -5.33 20.66
N ASN A 169 4.53 -5.26 19.76
CA ASN A 169 5.89 -4.82 20.07
C ASN A 169 6.18 -3.38 19.60
N HIS A 170 5.22 -2.68 18.99
CA HIS A 170 5.37 -1.32 18.48
C HIS A 170 6.54 -1.12 17.49
N ASP A 171 6.87 -2.14 16.70
CA ASP A 171 8.00 -2.19 15.76
C ASP A 171 7.56 -2.18 14.29
N LEU A 172 6.24 -2.16 14.05
CA LEU A 172 5.66 -2.15 12.72
C LEU A 172 5.22 -0.73 12.33
N ASN A 173 5.42 -0.38 11.06
CA ASN A 173 4.86 0.82 10.47
C ASN A 173 3.99 0.38 9.29
N HIS A 174 2.91 1.09 9.04
CA HIS A 174 1.98 0.78 7.96
C HIS A 174 1.46 2.05 7.28
N VAL A 175 1.04 1.92 6.03
CA VAL A 175 0.45 3.01 5.28
C VAL A 175 -0.74 2.51 4.48
N LEU A 176 -1.80 3.30 4.46
CA LEU A 176 -2.97 3.12 3.63
C LEU A 176 -3.12 4.34 2.72
N LEU A 177 -3.61 4.11 1.50
CA LEU A 177 -3.92 5.18 0.55
C LEU A 177 -5.42 5.40 0.50
N ILE A 178 -5.86 6.65 0.61
CA ILE A 178 -7.26 7.02 0.43
C ILE A 178 -7.57 7.08 -1.06
N GLU A 179 -8.34 6.10 -1.53
CA GLU A 179 -8.75 5.95 -2.92
C GLU A 179 -9.87 6.92 -3.29
N SER A 180 -10.87 7.05 -2.41
CA SER A 180 -11.97 7.99 -2.59
C SER A 180 -12.60 8.44 -1.28
N VAL A 181 -13.29 9.58 -1.31
CA VAL A 181 -14.02 10.14 -0.16
C VAL A 181 -15.38 10.62 -0.61
N GLU A 182 -16.42 10.24 0.11
CA GLU A 182 -17.79 10.71 -0.10
C GLU A 182 -18.14 11.79 0.92
N TYR A 183 -18.74 12.87 0.42
CA TYR A 183 -19.07 14.05 1.21
C TYR A 183 -20.58 14.33 1.19
N HIS A 184 -21.09 14.72 2.36
CA HIS A 184 -22.40 15.31 2.53
C HIS A 184 -22.25 16.75 3.02
N LYS A 185 -22.73 17.74 2.26
CA LYS A 185 -22.58 19.18 2.56
C LYS A 185 -21.11 19.57 2.87
N ASN A 186 -20.17 19.08 2.06
CA ASN A 186 -18.70 19.25 2.21
C ASN A 186 -18.09 18.64 3.48
N ILE A 187 -18.84 17.84 4.25
CA ILE A 187 -18.32 17.09 5.40
C ILE A 187 -18.07 15.65 4.95
N PRO A 188 -16.86 15.09 5.16
CA PRO A 188 -16.56 13.69 4.87
C PRO A 188 -17.53 12.76 5.63
N LYS A 189 -18.07 11.76 4.92
CA LYS A 189 -18.97 10.74 5.48
C LYS A 189 -18.42 9.34 5.36
N LYS A 190 -17.73 9.05 4.25
CA LYS A 190 -17.14 7.74 4.02
C LYS A 190 -15.80 7.87 3.32
N ILE A 191 -14.79 7.18 3.83
CA ILE A 191 -13.46 7.08 3.24
C ILE A 191 -13.32 5.66 2.70
N TYR A 192 -12.89 5.54 1.45
CA TYR A 192 -12.48 4.28 0.83
C TYR A 192 -10.97 4.27 0.77
N TYR A 193 -10.36 3.24 1.32
CA TYR A 193 -8.90 3.10 1.31
C TYR A 193 -8.47 1.79 0.67
N VAL A 194 -7.22 1.78 0.23
CA VAL A 194 -6.54 0.61 -0.33
C VAL A 194 -5.13 0.52 0.22
N HIS A 195 -4.67 -0.70 0.47
CA HIS A 195 -3.33 -0.97 0.98
C HIS A 195 -2.88 -2.40 0.66
N SER A 196 -1.61 -2.74 0.93
CA SER A 196 -1.10 -4.11 0.89
C SER A 196 -0.76 -4.59 2.29
N LEU A 197 -1.37 -5.67 2.74
CA LEU A 197 -1.19 -6.20 4.10
C LEU A 197 -1.35 -7.73 4.13
N GLN A 198 -0.75 -8.36 5.14
CA GLN A 198 -1.01 -9.75 5.55
C GLN A 198 -1.58 -9.73 6.96
N TRP A 199 -2.83 -10.15 7.09
CA TRP A 199 -3.47 -10.51 8.34
C TRP A 199 -2.96 -11.90 8.79
N SER A 200 -2.91 -12.15 10.08
CA SER A 200 -2.59 -13.45 10.68
C SER A 200 -3.55 -14.57 10.24
N THR A 201 -4.79 -14.21 9.91
CA THR A 201 -5.84 -15.13 9.44
C THR A 201 -5.89 -15.32 7.92
N ASP A 202 -5.05 -14.61 7.13
CA ASP A 202 -5.10 -14.69 5.67
C ASP A 202 -4.59 -16.02 5.11
N GLY A 203 -3.78 -16.77 5.87
CA GLY A 203 -3.05 -17.92 5.34
C GLY A 203 -2.20 -17.51 4.13
N ILE A 204 -2.48 -18.08 2.96
CA ILE A 204 -1.83 -17.74 1.68
C ILE A 204 -2.52 -16.59 0.91
N HIS A 205 -3.73 -16.19 1.31
CA HIS A 205 -4.58 -15.23 0.61
C HIS A 205 -4.40 -13.80 1.17
N HIS A 206 -3.16 -13.34 1.24
CA HIS A 206 -2.80 -11.98 1.69
C HIS A 206 -2.46 -11.06 0.51
N GLY A 207 -2.27 -9.76 0.77
CA GLY A 207 -1.93 -8.78 -0.26
C GLY A 207 -2.78 -7.54 -0.32
N VAL A 208 -2.86 -7.00 -1.53
CA VAL A 208 -3.56 -5.75 -1.85
C VAL A 208 -5.06 -5.94 -1.66
N ARG A 209 -5.69 -5.03 -0.90
CA ARG A 209 -7.11 -5.08 -0.56
C ARG A 209 -7.67 -3.69 -0.31
N ARG A 210 -9.01 -3.59 -0.29
CA ARG A 210 -9.77 -2.39 0.02
C ARG A 210 -10.49 -2.52 1.35
N GLY A 211 -10.72 -1.38 1.99
CA GLY A 211 -11.61 -1.24 3.14
C GLY A 211 -12.28 0.13 3.15
N THR A 212 -13.14 0.34 4.13
CA THR A 212 -13.88 1.59 4.31
C THR A 212 -13.82 2.09 5.74
N ILE A 213 -14.04 3.39 5.89
CA ILE A 213 -14.19 4.07 7.18
C ILE A 213 -15.44 4.94 7.09
N ASP A 214 -16.45 4.63 7.88
CA ASP A 214 -17.66 5.44 8.04
C ASP A 214 -17.46 6.46 9.17
N ILE A 215 -17.60 7.74 8.83
CA ILE A 215 -17.33 8.86 9.75
C ILE A 215 -18.56 9.13 10.61
N LYS A 216 -18.56 8.60 11.83
CA LYS A 216 -19.60 8.83 12.84
C LYS A 216 -19.61 10.27 13.31
N ASN A 217 -18.44 10.77 13.69
CA ASN A 217 -18.28 12.12 14.23
C ASN A 217 -16.95 12.71 13.76
N ILE A 218 -17.02 13.81 13.03
CA ILE A 218 -15.85 14.48 12.44
C ILE A 218 -14.88 15.08 13.47
N LYS A 219 -15.36 15.28 14.71
CA LYS A 219 -14.53 15.77 15.81
C LYS A 219 -13.74 14.66 16.51
N ASP A 220 -14.18 13.41 16.34
CA ASP A 220 -13.47 12.27 16.90
C ASP A 220 -12.26 11.92 16.04
N PRO A 221 -11.20 11.36 16.66
CA PRO A 221 -10.02 10.89 15.94
C PRO A 221 -10.38 9.72 14.99
N LEU A 222 -9.49 9.40 14.06
CA LEU A 222 -9.74 8.43 12.98
C LEU A 222 -9.97 7.00 13.53
N GLU A 223 -9.32 6.69 14.64
CA GLU A 223 -9.36 5.43 15.38
C GLU A 223 -10.74 5.13 15.96
N LYS A 224 -11.55 6.17 16.22
CA LYS A 224 -12.92 6.05 16.76
C LYS A 224 -14.01 5.99 15.70
N GLN A 225 -13.64 6.05 14.42
CA GLN A 225 -14.59 5.92 13.31
C GLN A 225 -14.90 4.44 13.06
N ASP A 226 -15.90 4.14 12.22
CA ASP A 226 -16.28 2.76 11.95
C ASP A 226 -15.46 2.20 10.79
N TRP A 227 -14.53 1.31 11.10
CA TRP A 227 -13.71 0.63 10.10
C TRP A 227 -14.37 -0.65 9.61
N THR A 228 -14.29 -0.93 8.31
CA THR A 228 -14.73 -2.20 7.73
C THR A 228 -13.71 -2.67 6.72
N GLU A 229 -13.21 -3.90 6.89
CA GLU A 229 -12.36 -4.59 5.92
C GLU A 229 -12.63 -6.08 6.01
N ARG A 230 -12.77 -6.77 4.87
CA ARG A 230 -13.13 -8.20 4.81
C ARG A 230 -14.34 -8.56 5.70
N GLU A 231 -15.38 -7.72 5.69
CA GLU A 231 -16.60 -7.89 6.50
C GLU A 231 -16.37 -7.84 8.03
N LYS A 232 -15.15 -7.53 8.48
CA LYS A 232 -14.80 -7.38 9.89
C LYS A 232 -14.84 -5.90 10.28
N THR A 233 -15.49 -5.61 11.40
CA THR A 233 -15.72 -4.24 11.88
C THR A 233 -15.09 -3.93 13.23
N THR A 234 -14.67 -4.96 13.97
CA THR A 234 -14.15 -4.83 15.34
C THR A 234 -12.74 -5.40 15.46
N SER A 235 -11.95 -4.82 16.35
CA SER A 235 -10.66 -5.36 16.77
C SER A 235 -10.88 -6.56 17.71
N PRO A 236 -10.04 -7.62 17.68
CA PRO A 236 -8.87 -7.81 16.81
C PRO A 236 -9.19 -8.43 15.44
N ASP A 237 -10.43 -8.83 15.18
CA ASP A 237 -10.86 -9.50 13.94
C ASP A 237 -10.56 -8.69 12.67
N ASN A 238 -10.72 -7.37 12.75
CA ASN A 238 -10.23 -6.43 11.76
C ASN A 238 -8.79 -6.04 12.15
N GLU A 239 -7.81 -6.77 11.61
CA GLU A 239 -6.40 -6.53 11.96
C GLU A 239 -5.88 -5.16 11.49
N THR A 240 -6.54 -4.56 10.50
CA THR A 240 -6.24 -3.19 10.07
C THR A 240 -6.65 -2.20 11.15
N LEU A 241 -7.86 -2.33 11.72
CA LEU A 241 -8.30 -1.54 12.87
C LEU A 241 -7.43 -1.83 14.11
N TRP A 242 -7.09 -3.08 14.37
CA TRP A 242 -6.16 -3.43 15.48
C TRP A 242 -4.81 -2.70 15.34
N ARG A 243 -4.26 -2.58 14.12
CA ARG A 243 -3.03 -1.80 13.89
C ARG A 243 -3.22 -0.31 14.13
N VAL A 244 -4.40 0.22 13.81
CA VAL A 244 -4.77 1.61 14.06
C VAL A 244 -4.83 1.87 15.57
N GLU A 245 -5.53 1.02 16.33
CA GLU A 245 -5.68 1.14 17.79
C GLU A 245 -4.37 0.93 18.56
N THR A 246 -3.47 0.10 18.04
CA THR A 246 -2.17 -0.18 18.67
C THR A 246 -1.04 0.74 18.19
N ALA A 247 -1.31 1.65 17.26
CA ALA A 247 -0.32 2.61 16.78
C ALA A 247 0.06 3.59 17.90
N LYS A 248 1.34 3.93 18.03
CA LYS A 248 1.74 5.08 18.88
C LYS A 248 1.37 6.41 18.23
N SER A 249 1.22 6.43 16.91
CA SER A 249 0.79 7.60 16.15
C SER A 249 0.02 7.18 14.92
N VAL A 250 -1.17 7.75 14.77
CA VAL A 250 -2.01 7.69 13.58
C VAL A 250 -2.11 9.11 13.04
N LYS A 251 -1.82 9.30 11.75
CA LYS A 251 -2.04 10.60 11.10
C LYS A 251 -2.57 10.45 9.69
N ILE A 252 -3.40 11.41 9.29
CA ILE A 252 -3.77 11.61 7.89
C ILE A 252 -2.78 12.60 7.30
N GLY A 253 -2.13 12.21 6.21
CA GLY A 253 -1.06 12.97 5.58
C GLY A 253 -1.32 13.23 4.11
N ARG A 254 -0.96 14.41 3.62
CA ARG A 254 -0.96 14.74 2.19
C ARG A 254 0.47 14.95 1.72
N LEU A 255 0.84 14.33 0.61
CA LEU A 255 2.15 14.56 0.01
C LEU A 255 2.35 16.05 -0.30
N ASN A 256 3.55 16.55 0.01
CA ASN A 256 3.97 17.88 -0.36
C ASN A 256 4.09 17.97 -1.89
N LYS A 257 3.70 19.13 -2.43
CA LYS A 257 3.73 19.40 -3.87
C LYS A 257 5.14 19.70 -4.35
#